data_AF-A0A7S0PWU7-F1
#
_entry.id   AF-A0A7S0PWU7-F1
#
_cell.length_a   1.000
_cell.length_b   1.000
_cell.length_c   1.000
_cell.angle_alpha   90.00
_cell.angle_beta   90.00
_cell.angle_gamma   90.00
#
_symmetry.space_group_name_H-M   'P 1'
#
loop_
_entity.id
_entity.type
_entity.pdbx_description
1 polymer ?
#
loop_
_entity_poly.entity_id
_entity_poly.type
_entity_poly.pdbx_seq_one_letter_code
_entity_poly.pdbx_strand_id
1 'polypeptide(L)'
;EFVDQTKSANDEHKQNLGKIIRFMSDRSSTDRDQEVLLDDLLEREKENFTPGFLRHVEGECDRIASAPKMTPESTKLMETLRVIQARVVEELGKDLGEGALVLGQLLGYDNKSERLAVLDAGLTVRGIGFAKEMAALTEEALEGFTKVPNVDPELVDRVSGIHERIQKFIARNDKIQ
;
A
#
# COMPACT_ATOMS: atom_id res chain seq x y z
N GLU A 1 -2.43 -13.15 24.50
CA GLU A 1 -1.33 -13.03 23.53
C GLU A 1 -1.75 -12.43 22.19
N PHE A 2 -2.41 -13.15 21.27
CA PHE A 2 -2.76 -12.59 19.95
C PHE A 2 -3.68 -11.35 20.02
N VAL A 3 -4.66 -11.35 20.93
CA VAL A 3 -5.56 -10.20 21.16
C VAL A 3 -4.81 -9.01 21.76
N ASP A 4 -3.81 -9.26 22.60
CA ASP A 4 -3.03 -8.22 23.27
C ASP A 4 -2.02 -7.57 22.30
N GLN A 5 -1.40 -8.38 21.43
CA GLN A 5 -0.53 -7.90 20.35
C GLN A 5 -1.31 -7.06 19.32
N THR A 6 -2.51 -7.52 18.94
CA THR A 6 -3.38 -6.78 18.01
C THR A 6 -3.85 -5.45 18.60
N LYS A 7 -4.15 -5.42 19.91
CA LYS A 7 -4.49 -4.17 20.61
C LYS A 7 -3.29 -3.23 20.70
N SER A 8 -2.11 -3.75 21.04
CA SER A 8 -0.87 -2.96 21.11
C SER A 8 -0.56 -2.28 19.78
N ALA A 9 -0.58 -3.04 18.67
CA ALA A 9 -0.34 -2.50 17.34
C ALA A 9 -1.41 -1.45 16.93
N ASN A 10 -2.68 -1.69 17.27
CA ASN A 10 -3.75 -0.73 16.97
C ASN A 10 -3.61 0.56 17.81
N ASP A 11 -3.18 0.46 19.07
CA ASP A 11 -2.98 1.62 19.93
C ASP A 11 -1.72 2.41 19.53
N GLU A 12 -0.67 1.73 19.06
CA GLU A 12 0.49 2.36 18.41
C GLU A 12 0.09 3.11 17.13
N HIS A 13 -0.72 2.50 16.25
CA HIS A 13 -1.23 3.17 15.05
C HIS A 13 -2.07 4.42 15.39
N LYS A 14 -2.94 4.35 16.40
CA LYS A 14 -3.71 5.52 16.87
C LYS A 14 -2.82 6.62 17.42
N GLN A 15 -1.77 6.26 18.17
CA GLN A 15 -0.83 7.23 18.72
C GLN A 15 -0.08 7.94 17.60
N ASN A 16 0.42 7.20 16.62
CA ASN A 16 1.14 7.76 15.48
C ASN A 16 0.24 8.63 14.61
N LEU A 17 -0.97 8.18 14.31
CA LEU A 17 -1.96 8.99 13.59
C LEU A 17 -2.30 10.27 14.36
N GLY A 18 -2.47 10.17 15.68
CA GLY A 18 -2.72 11.32 16.55
C GLY A 18 -1.58 12.34 16.58
N LYS A 19 -0.32 11.89 16.53
CA LYS A 19 0.85 12.79 16.40
C LYS A 19 0.78 13.57 15.08
N ILE A 20 0.53 12.88 13.97
CA ILE A 20 0.49 13.49 12.63
C ILE A 20 -0.69 14.47 12.51
N ILE A 21 -1.87 14.11 13.00
CA ILE A 21 -3.04 15.00 12.98
C ILE A 21 -2.80 16.26 13.81
N ARG A 22 -2.22 16.13 15.02
CA ARG A 22 -1.90 17.30 15.86
C ARG A 22 -0.91 18.22 15.15
N PHE A 23 0.10 17.63 14.52
CA PHE A 23 1.10 18.34 13.77
C PHE A 23 0.50 19.13 12.59
N MET A 24 -0.33 18.48 11.77
CA MET A 24 -1.00 19.13 10.62
C MET A 24 -2.06 20.16 11.04
N SER A 25 -2.58 20.04 12.26
CA SER A 25 -3.57 20.99 12.81
C SER A 25 -2.93 22.25 13.40
N ASP A 26 -1.61 22.25 13.62
CA ASP A 26 -0.90 23.37 14.21
C ASP A 26 -0.69 24.48 13.16
N ARG A 27 -1.41 25.60 13.33
CA ARG A 27 -1.60 26.66 12.32
C ARG A 27 -0.45 27.68 12.25
N SER A 28 0.75 27.32 12.69
CA SER A 28 1.87 28.27 12.84
C SER A 28 2.80 28.35 11.62
N SER A 29 2.61 27.49 10.62
CA SER A 29 3.49 27.32 9.44
C SER A 29 2.73 27.60 8.14
N THR A 30 3.43 28.05 7.10
CA THR A 30 2.84 28.21 5.75
C THR A 30 2.59 26.83 5.11
N ASP A 31 1.69 26.74 4.12
CA ASP A 31 1.38 25.46 3.44
C ASP A 31 2.63 24.72 2.92
N ARG A 32 3.66 25.48 2.51
CA ARG A 32 4.94 24.95 2.03
C ARG A 32 5.85 24.45 3.16
N ASP A 33 5.79 25.10 4.32
CA ASP A 33 6.51 24.66 5.52
C ASP A 33 5.87 23.39 6.07
N GLN A 34 4.54 23.28 6.04
CA GLN A 34 3.81 22.09 6.49
C GLN A 34 4.14 20.85 5.67
N GLU A 35 4.37 20.99 4.36
CA GLU A 35 4.74 19.87 3.48
C GLU A 35 6.15 19.34 3.81
N VAL A 36 7.15 20.22 3.94
CA VAL A 36 8.53 19.85 4.33
C VAL A 36 8.58 19.26 5.73
N LEU A 37 7.81 19.84 6.65
CA LEU A 37 7.70 19.37 8.02
C LEU A 37 7.00 18.01 8.12
N LEU A 38 6.03 17.75 7.24
CA LEU A 38 5.38 16.45 7.13
C LEU A 38 6.36 15.42 6.57
N ASP A 39 7.13 15.76 5.53
CA ASP A 39 8.18 14.88 4.99
C ASP A 39 9.23 14.53 6.05
N ASP A 40 9.69 15.51 6.84
CA ASP A 40 10.61 15.29 7.97
C ASP A 40 10.02 14.37 9.05
N LEU A 41 8.73 14.55 9.37
CA LEU A 41 8.03 13.70 10.33
C LEU A 41 7.91 12.28 9.80
N LEU A 42 7.62 12.14 8.51
CA LEU A 42 7.46 10.86 7.87
C LEU A 42 8.79 10.09 7.83
N GLU A 43 9.88 10.75 7.47
CA GLU A 43 11.19 10.11 7.41
C GLU A 43 11.70 9.68 8.80
N ARG A 44 11.39 10.46 9.85
CA ARG A 44 11.73 10.10 11.25
C ARG A 44 10.92 8.94 11.80
N GLU A 45 9.68 8.79 11.37
CA GLU A 45 8.74 7.79 11.86
C GLU A 45 8.56 6.64 10.85
N LYS A 46 9.46 6.49 9.86
CA LYS A 46 9.29 5.55 8.74
C LYS A 46 9.06 4.10 9.18
N GLU A 47 9.69 3.67 10.27
CA GLU A 47 9.57 2.31 10.80
C GLU A 47 8.14 2.01 11.29
N ASN A 48 7.36 3.06 11.59
CA ASN A 48 5.98 2.97 12.00
C ASN A 48 4.99 2.95 10.83
N PHE A 49 5.45 3.23 9.60
CA PHE A 49 4.62 3.18 8.40
C PHE A 49 4.69 1.80 7.79
N THR A 50 3.77 0.97 8.25
CA THR A 50 3.60 -0.39 7.75
C THR A 50 2.35 -0.48 6.88
N PRO A 51 2.18 -1.53 6.07
CA PRO A 51 0.90 -1.83 5.44
C PRO A 51 -0.25 -1.94 6.46
N GLY A 52 0.03 -2.32 7.71
CA GLY A 52 -0.94 -2.31 8.81
C GLY A 52 -1.38 -0.91 9.22
N PHE A 53 -0.45 0.04 9.24
CA PHE A 53 -0.74 1.45 9.47
C PHE A 53 -1.57 2.06 8.33
N LEU A 54 -1.24 1.75 7.08
CA LEU A 54 -2.01 2.21 5.91
C LEU A 54 -3.48 1.72 5.96
N ARG A 55 -3.69 0.42 6.25
CA ARG A 55 -5.04 -0.14 6.44
C ARG A 55 -5.80 0.50 7.60
N HIS A 56 -5.09 0.91 8.66
CA HIS A 56 -5.69 1.64 9.76
C HIS A 56 -6.18 3.04 9.32
N VAL A 57 -5.38 3.77 8.54
CA VAL A 57 -5.75 5.06 7.96
C VAL A 57 -6.94 4.94 6.99
N GLU A 58 -6.97 3.88 6.19
CA GLU A 58 -8.10 3.55 5.30
C GLU A 58 -9.38 3.28 6.07
N GLY A 59 -9.31 2.46 7.13
CA GLY A 59 -10.46 2.18 7.99
C GLY A 59 -11.01 3.45 8.66
N GLU A 60 -10.15 4.40 9.03
CA GLU A 60 -10.58 5.69 9.57
C GLU A 60 -11.23 6.59 8.50
N CYS A 61 -10.73 6.57 7.27
CA CYS A 61 -11.41 7.22 6.13
C CYS A 61 -12.80 6.64 5.92
N ASP A 62 -12.93 5.31 5.86
CA ASP A 62 -14.21 4.63 5.64
C ASP A 62 -15.20 4.89 6.78
N ARG A 63 -14.71 4.96 8.02
CA ARG A 63 -15.51 5.34 9.20
C ARG A 63 -16.08 6.75 9.09
N ILE A 64 -15.31 7.70 8.56
CA ILE A 64 -15.80 9.08 8.34
C ILE A 64 -16.77 9.11 7.14
N ALA A 65 -16.45 8.41 6.05
CA ALA A 65 -17.29 8.37 4.85
C ALA A 65 -18.66 7.72 5.09
N SER A 66 -18.71 6.74 6.00
CA SER A 66 -19.96 6.06 6.39
C SER A 66 -20.79 6.83 7.41
N ALA A 67 -20.32 7.98 7.91
CA ALA A 67 -21.08 8.79 8.84
C ALA A 67 -22.35 9.35 8.18
N PRO A 68 -23.53 9.35 8.86
CA PRO A 68 -24.79 9.82 8.28
C PRO A 68 -24.79 11.27 7.82
N LYS A 69 -23.86 12.09 8.33
CA LYS A 69 -23.72 13.50 7.97
C LYS A 69 -22.26 13.92 8.12
N MET A 70 -21.69 14.46 7.05
CA MET A 70 -20.38 15.12 7.07
C MET A 70 -20.51 16.51 7.70
N THR A 71 -19.66 16.80 8.69
CA THR A 71 -19.47 18.15 9.24
C THR A 71 -18.23 18.79 8.61
N PRO A 72 -18.08 20.13 8.68
CA PRO A 72 -16.85 20.78 8.21
C PRO A 72 -15.57 20.20 8.84
N GLU A 73 -15.63 19.80 10.11
CA GLU A 73 -14.53 19.17 10.83
C GLU A 73 -14.23 17.77 10.30
N SER A 74 -15.26 16.98 9.98
CA SER A 74 -15.07 15.64 9.41
C SER A 74 -14.55 15.71 7.96
N THR A 75 -14.96 16.71 7.19
CA THR A 75 -14.40 16.98 5.86
C THR A 75 -12.91 17.32 5.96
N LYS A 76 -12.54 18.23 6.86
CA LYS A 76 -11.14 18.61 7.06
C LYS A 76 -10.29 17.44 7.57
N LEU A 77 -10.84 16.61 8.45
CA LEU A 77 -10.17 15.40 8.92
C LEU A 77 -9.99 14.39 7.78
N MET A 78 -11.00 14.18 6.94
CA MET A 78 -10.90 13.34 5.74
C MET A 78 -9.79 13.82 4.81
N GLU A 79 -9.74 15.11 4.49
CA GLU A 79 -8.69 15.70 3.66
C GLU A 79 -7.31 15.44 4.25
N THR A 80 -7.16 15.63 5.56
CA THR A 80 -5.92 15.36 6.30
C THR A 80 -5.52 13.88 6.19
N LEU A 81 -6.46 12.96 6.41
CA LEU A 81 -6.21 11.52 6.32
C LEU A 81 -5.82 11.09 4.91
N ARG A 82 -6.40 11.70 3.86
CA ARG A 82 -6.04 11.41 2.46
C ARG A 82 -4.62 11.88 2.12
N VAL A 83 -4.18 13.01 2.65
CA VAL A 83 -2.79 13.48 2.52
C VAL A 83 -1.84 12.50 3.22
N ILE A 84 -2.16 12.09 4.45
CA ILE A 84 -1.36 11.10 5.19
C ILE A 84 -1.30 9.77 4.43
N GLN A 85 -2.43 9.29 3.89
CA GLN A 85 -2.51 8.06 3.12
C GLN A 85 -1.59 8.11 1.89
N ALA A 86 -1.65 9.19 1.10
CA ALA A 86 -0.81 9.36 -0.08
C ALA A 86 0.68 9.34 0.28
N ARG A 87 1.06 10.02 1.37
CA ARG A 87 2.45 10.09 1.82
C ARG A 87 2.98 8.77 2.40
N VAL A 88 2.16 8.03 3.14
CA VAL A 88 2.52 6.70 3.63
C VAL A 88 2.70 5.73 2.47
N VAL A 89 1.87 5.82 1.43
CA VAL A 89 2.03 5.03 0.19
C VAL A 89 3.32 5.39 -0.53
N GLU A 90 3.66 6.67 -0.62
CA GLU A 90 4.93 7.12 -1.20
C GLU A 90 6.14 6.57 -0.40
N GLU A 91 6.12 6.66 0.92
CA GLU A 91 7.22 6.19 1.78
C GLU A 91 7.36 4.67 1.75
N LEU A 92 6.25 3.94 1.83
CA LEU A 92 6.25 2.49 1.59
C LEU A 92 6.79 2.16 0.20
N GLY A 93 6.41 2.94 -0.81
CA GLY A 93 6.85 2.79 -2.20
C GLY A 93 8.35 3.04 -2.42
N LYS A 94 9.01 3.86 -1.58
CA LYS A 94 10.46 4.11 -1.66
C LYS A 94 11.30 2.88 -1.32
N ASP A 95 10.87 2.09 -0.32
CA ASP A 95 11.56 0.86 0.10
C ASP A 95 11.05 -0.40 -0.64
N LEU A 96 9.87 -0.34 -1.29
CA LEU A 96 9.21 -1.50 -1.92
C LEU A 96 9.67 -1.85 -3.35
N GLY A 97 10.49 -1.02 -4.00
CA GLY A 97 10.98 -1.25 -5.36
C GLY A 97 9.96 -0.99 -6.48
N GLU A 98 10.45 -0.90 -7.72
CA GLU A 98 9.62 -0.62 -8.90
C GLU A 98 8.59 -1.73 -9.14
N GLY A 99 8.87 -2.97 -8.72
CA GLY A 99 7.96 -4.10 -8.80
C GLY A 99 6.66 -3.90 -8.01
N ALA A 100 6.73 -3.39 -6.79
CA ALA A 100 5.54 -3.23 -5.96
C ALA A 100 4.59 -2.15 -6.50
N LEU A 101 5.14 -1.05 -7.04
CA LEU A 101 4.35 0.00 -7.69
C LEU A 101 3.58 -0.56 -8.90
N VAL A 102 4.28 -1.35 -9.73
CA VAL A 102 3.68 -1.95 -10.93
C VAL A 102 2.65 -3.01 -10.55
N LEU A 103 2.92 -3.81 -9.51
CA LEU A 103 1.95 -4.78 -9.00
C LEU A 103 0.67 -4.09 -8.51
N GLY A 104 0.79 -2.98 -7.78
CA GLY A 104 -0.36 -2.17 -7.36
C GLY A 104 -1.18 -1.65 -8.54
N GLN A 105 -0.51 -1.13 -9.58
CA GLN A 105 -1.17 -0.70 -10.81
C GLN A 105 -1.89 -1.85 -11.52
N LEU A 106 -1.24 -3.02 -11.64
CA LEU A 106 -1.83 -4.20 -12.27
C LEU A 106 -3.08 -4.67 -11.54
N LEU A 107 -3.08 -4.66 -10.21
CA LEU A 107 -4.25 -5.07 -9.42
C LEU A 107 -5.46 -4.17 -9.60
N GLY A 108 -5.24 -2.91 -10.00
CA GLY A 108 -6.30 -1.95 -10.33
C GLY A 108 -7.01 -2.17 -11.68
N TYR A 109 -6.49 -3.02 -12.58
CA TYR A 109 -7.18 -3.36 -13.82
C TYR A 109 -8.26 -4.41 -13.56
N ASP A 110 -9.52 -4.12 -13.87
CA ASP A 110 -10.62 -5.08 -13.71
C ASP A 110 -10.58 -6.19 -14.75
N ASN A 111 -10.19 -5.88 -15.99
CA ASN A 111 -10.12 -6.86 -17.06
C ASN A 111 -8.85 -7.72 -16.97
N LYS A 112 -9.01 -9.03 -16.78
CA LYS A 112 -7.90 -9.99 -16.70
C LYS A 112 -7.00 -9.98 -17.95
N SER A 113 -7.58 -9.89 -19.14
CA SER A 113 -6.81 -9.91 -20.39
C SER A 113 -5.96 -8.64 -20.54
N GLU A 114 -6.53 -7.49 -20.20
CA GLU A 114 -5.82 -6.20 -20.24
C GLU A 114 -4.68 -6.19 -19.23
N ARG A 115 -4.96 -6.60 -17.99
CA ARG A 115 -3.95 -6.71 -16.93
C ARG A 115 -2.76 -7.57 -17.34
N LEU A 116 -3.03 -8.77 -17.87
CA LEU A 116 -1.96 -9.68 -18.29
C LEU A 116 -1.20 -9.16 -19.51
N ALA A 117 -1.85 -8.43 -20.41
CA ALA A 117 -1.18 -7.79 -21.54
C ALA A 117 -0.23 -6.67 -21.09
N VAL A 118 -0.66 -5.82 -20.14
CA VAL A 118 0.18 -4.78 -19.54
C VAL A 118 1.37 -5.38 -18.80
N LEU A 119 1.13 -6.45 -18.03
CA LEU A 119 2.19 -7.22 -17.37
C LEU A 119 3.21 -7.75 -18.41
N ASP A 120 2.74 -8.39 -19.48
CA ASP A 120 3.62 -8.94 -20.52
C ASP A 120 4.47 -7.88 -21.21
N ALA A 121 3.90 -6.71 -21.48
CA ALA A 121 4.64 -5.57 -22.00
C ALA A 121 5.71 -5.10 -21.01
N GLY A 122 5.35 -4.94 -19.73
CA GLY A 122 6.27 -4.55 -18.67
C GLY A 122 7.44 -5.52 -18.48
N LEU A 123 7.16 -6.83 -18.46
CA LEU A 123 8.16 -7.89 -18.37
C LEU A 123 9.11 -7.87 -19.57
N THR A 124 8.58 -7.64 -20.77
CA THR A 124 9.38 -7.59 -22.00
C THR A 124 10.32 -6.39 -22.02
N VAL A 125 9.85 -5.21 -21.58
CA VAL A 125 10.65 -3.98 -21.59
C VAL A 125 11.71 -3.97 -20.49
N ARG A 126 11.36 -4.42 -19.28
CA ARG A 126 12.25 -4.36 -18.11
C ARG A 126 13.12 -5.60 -17.92
N GLY A 127 12.75 -6.71 -18.55
CA GLY A 127 13.55 -7.93 -18.59
C GLY A 127 13.52 -8.76 -17.30
N ILE A 128 14.49 -9.68 -17.21
CA ILE A 128 14.47 -10.79 -16.24
C ILE A 128 14.66 -10.37 -14.78
N GLY A 129 15.42 -9.29 -14.53
CA GLY A 129 15.63 -8.78 -13.16
C GLY A 129 14.32 -8.32 -12.53
N PHE A 130 13.58 -7.48 -13.25
CA PHE A 130 12.24 -7.04 -12.87
C PHE A 130 11.25 -8.20 -12.72
N ALA A 131 11.30 -9.19 -13.62
CA ALA A 131 10.46 -10.38 -13.51
C ALA A 131 10.70 -11.15 -12.20
N LYS A 132 11.96 -11.30 -11.77
CA LYS A 132 12.32 -11.99 -10.52
C LYS A 132 11.86 -11.21 -9.29
N GLU A 133 11.98 -9.88 -9.29
CA GLU A 133 11.45 -9.01 -8.24
C GLU A 133 9.92 -9.16 -8.11
N MET A 134 9.19 -9.05 -9.22
CA MET A 134 7.74 -9.25 -9.26
C MET A 134 7.31 -10.65 -8.81
N ALA A 135 8.10 -11.68 -9.13
CA ALA A 135 7.85 -13.05 -8.70
C ALA A 135 7.92 -13.18 -7.17
N ALA A 136 8.97 -12.63 -6.54
CA ALA A 136 9.14 -12.66 -5.09
C ALA A 136 8.00 -11.95 -4.37
N LEU A 137 7.59 -10.77 -4.85
CA LEU A 137 6.48 -10.00 -4.28
C LEU A 137 5.15 -10.75 -4.34
N THR A 138 4.87 -11.38 -5.49
CA THR A 138 3.62 -12.14 -5.67
C THR A 138 3.64 -13.47 -4.92
N GLU A 139 4.79 -14.11 -4.76
CA GLU A 139 4.97 -15.30 -3.92
C GLU A 139 4.70 -14.99 -2.45
N GLU A 140 5.32 -13.92 -1.92
CA GLU A 140 5.11 -13.47 -0.53
C GLU A 140 3.64 -13.13 -0.27
N ALA A 141 2.98 -12.44 -1.21
CA ALA A 141 1.55 -12.12 -1.10
C ALA A 141 0.68 -13.38 -1.04
N LEU A 142 0.92 -14.37 -1.93
CA LEU A 142 0.17 -15.62 -1.95
C LEU A 142 0.38 -16.44 -0.67
N GLU A 143 1.61 -16.51 -0.16
CA GLU A 143 1.88 -17.13 1.14
C GLU A 143 1.12 -16.41 2.26
N GLY A 144 1.13 -15.07 2.25
CA GLY A 144 0.40 -14.24 3.20
C GLY A 144 -1.09 -14.57 3.21
N PHE A 145 -1.71 -14.76 2.04
CA PHE A 145 -3.13 -15.09 1.93
C PHE A 145 -3.49 -16.43 2.60
N THR A 146 -2.58 -17.41 2.59
CA THR A 146 -2.83 -18.69 3.28
C THR A 146 -2.85 -18.57 4.81
N LYS A 147 -2.20 -17.53 5.34
CA LYS A 147 -2.02 -17.30 6.78
C LYS A 147 -3.15 -16.43 7.37
N VAL A 148 -4.01 -15.84 6.53
CA VAL A 148 -5.05 -14.89 6.95
C VAL A 148 -6.44 -15.47 6.66
N PRO A 149 -7.40 -15.41 7.61
CA PRO A 149 -8.77 -15.80 7.36
C PRO A 149 -9.53 -14.73 6.56
N ASN A 150 -10.50 -15.15 5.73
CA ASN A 150 -11.41 -14.28 4.96
C ASN A 150 -10.72 -13.35 3.94
N VAL A 151 -9.66 -13.83 3.28
CA VAL A 151 -9.08 -13.11 2.14
C VAL A 151 -10.08 -13.11 0.99
N ASP A 152 -10.20 -11.97 0.31
CA ASP A 152 -11.00 -11.85 -0.91
C ASP A 152 -10.55 -12.86 -1.98
N PRO A 153 -11.40 -13.84 -2.37
CA PRO A 153 -11.05 -14.82 -3.39
C PRO A 153 -10.72 -14.20 -4.74
N GLU A 154 -11.30 -13.04 -5.05
CA GLU A 154 -11.00 -12.34 -6.30
C GLU A 154 -9.57 -11.82 -6.27
N LEU A 155 -9.16 -11.13 -5.22
CA LEU A 155 -7.78 -10.68 -5.03
C LEU A 155 -6.77 -11.84 -5.14
N VAL A 156 -7.09 -13.01 -4.56
CA VAL A 156 -6.25 -14.21 -4.67
C VAL A 156 -6.13 -14.68 -6.12
N ASP A 157 -7.23 -14.75 -6.90
CA ASP A 157 -7.16 -15.11 -8.33
C ASP A 157 -6.35 -14.08 -9.13
N ARG A 158 -6.53 -12.78 -8.82
CA ARG A 158 -5.82 -11.69 -9.49
C ARG A 158 -4.31 -11.83 -9.30
N VAL A 159 -3.84 -12.01 -8.06
CA VAL A 159 -2.41 -12.17 -7.74
C VAL A 159 -1.87 -13.49 -8.28
N SER A 160 -2.62 -14.59 -8.17
CA SER A 160 -2.22 -15.91 -8.69
C SER A 160 -2.00 -15.87 -10.21
N GLY A 161 -2.91 -15.24 -10.96
CA GLY A 161 -2.78 -15.10 -12.41
C GLY A 161 -1.57 -14.29 -12.84
N ILE A 162 -1.24 -13.22 -12.09
CA ILE A 162 -0.02 -12.43 -12.30
C ILE A 162 1.21 -13.29 -12.03
N HIS A 163 1.26 -13.98 -10.88
CA HIS A 163 2.37 -14.83 -10.47
C HIS A 163 2.67 -15.91 -11.51
N GLU A 164 1.65 -16.66 -11.93
CA GLU A 164 1.80 -17.70 -12.96
C GLU A 164 2.37 -17.15 -14.27
N ARG A 165 1.94 -15.95 -14.68
CA ARG A 165 2.41 -15.34 -15.94
C ARG A 165 3.88 -14.93 -15.85
N ILE A 166 4.30 -14.40 -14.71
CA ILE A 166 5.70 -14.05 -14.42
C ILE A 166 6.57 -15.31 -14.43
N GLN A 167 6.15 -16.37 -13.74
CA GLN A 167 6.90 -17.64 -13.71
C GLN A 167 7.09 -18.23 -15.11
N LYS A 168 6.05 -18.16 -15.97
CA LYS A 168 6.15 -18.56 -17.37
C LYS A 168 7.16 -17.70 -18.16
N PHE A 169 7.26 -16.41 -17.87
CA PHE A 169 8.24 -15.52 -18.50
C PHE A 169 9.67 -15.88 -18.06
N ILE A 170 9.89 -16.09 -16.76
CA ILE A 170 11.19 -16.48 -16.21
C ILE A 170 11.64 -17.81 -16.81
N ALA A 171 10.80 -18.84 -16.75
CA ALA A 171 11.12 -20.17 -17.28
C ALA A 171 11.40 -20.20 -18.79
N ARG A 172 10.84 -19.26 -19.56
CA ARG A 172 11.17 -19.10 -20.99
C ARG A 172 12.54 -18.48 -21.21
N ASN A 173 12.91 -17.48 -20.41
CA ASN A 173 14.18 -16.77 -20.55
C ASN A 173 15.36 -17.60 -20.02
N ASP A 174 15.16 -18.39 -18.95
CA ASP A 174 16.20 -19.28 -18.41
C ASP A 174 16.55 -20.45 -19.36
N LYS A 175 15.70 -20.75 -20.37
CA LYS A 175 15.99 -21.76 -21.41
C LYS A 175 16.77 -21.22 -22.61
N ILE A 176 16.97 -19.90 -22.68
CA ILE A 176 17.61 -19.21 -23.81
C ILE A 176 19.06 -18.83 -23.47
N GLN A 177 19.48 -19.01 -22.20
CA GLN A 177 20.88 -18.95 -21.76
C GLN A 177 21.58 -20.30 -21.89
#